data_AF-A0A537IHE3-F1
#
_entry.id   AF-A0A537IHE3-F1
#
_cell.length_a   1.000
_cell.length_b   1.000
_cell.length_c   1.000
_cell.angle_alpha   90.00
_cell.angle_beta   90.00
_cell.angle_gamma   90.00
#
_symmetry.space_group_name_H-M   'P 1'
#
loop_
_entity.id
_entity.type
_entity.pdbx_description
1 polymer ?
#
loop_
_entity_poly.entity_id
_entity_poly.type
_entity_poly.pdbx_seq_one_letter_code
_entity_poly.pdbx_strand_id
1 'polypeptide(L)'
;MGDDSHPTSEGRTTNERLWELYEQLCMVEMVGLDEFVRRLKSDEFGEFPTDDVISFLREIEANMLQNIQVKTMEHQSYAEMADQVSEETQKMFDELIEDLRRS
;
A
#
# COMPACT_ATOMS: atom_id res chain seq x y z
N MET A 1 -29.73 -2.05 24.02
CA MET A 1 -29.21 -1.16 22.97
C MET A 1 -27.72 -1.00 23.22
N GLY A 2 -26.91 -1.24 22.18
CA GLY A 2 -25.45 -1.17 22.23
C GLY A 2 -24.83 -2.52 21.87
N ASP A 3 -25.01 -2.93 20.61
CA ASP A 3 -24.26 -4.04 20.03
C ASP A 3 -22.81 -3.56 19.89
N ASP A 4 -21.95 -4.02 20.79
CA ASP A 4 -20.53 -3.68 20.85
C ASP A 4 -19.83 -4.47 19.73
N SER A 5 -19.95 -3.96 18.49
CA SER A 5 -19.22 -4.46 17.34
C SER A 5 -17.73 -4.21 17.54
N HIS A 6 -17.06 -5.08 18.29
CA HIS A 6 -15.62 -5.21 18.25
C HIS A 6 -15.22 -5.50 16.79
N PRO A 7 -14.32 -4.70 16.17
CA PRO A 7 -13.73 -5.12 14.91
C PRO A 7 -13.02 -6.45 15.17
N THR A 8 -13.37 -7.47 14.38
CA THR A 8 -12.83 -8.82 14.47
C THR A 8 -11.31 -8.75 14.55
N SER A 9 -10.74 -9.40 15.58
CA SER A 9 -9.29 -9.41 15.85
C SER A 9 -8.45 -9.90 14.66
N GLU A 10 -9.06 -10.60 13.72
CA GLU A 10 -8.44 -11.18 12.52
C GLU A 10 -8.04 -10.13 11.47
N GLY A 11 -8.82 -9.05 11.29
CA GLY A 11 -8.51 -8.02 10.29
C GLY A 11 -7.31 -7.14 10.68
N ARG A 12 -7.09 -6.96 11.99
CA ARG A 12 -5.91 -6.24 12.51
C ARG A 12 -4.62 -7.04 12.28
N THR A 13 -4.69 -8.37 12.48
CA THR A 13 -3.54 -9.26 12.24
C THR A 13 -3.19 -9.39 10.76
N THR A 14 -4.17 -9.34 9.85
CA THR A 14 -3.92 -9.42 8.41
C THR A 14 -3.19 -8.18 7.89
N ASN A 15 -3.66 -6.99 8.27
CA ASN A 15 -3.02 -5.72 7.87
C ASN A 15 -1.61 -5.60 8.48
N GLU A 16 -1.43 -5.93 9.76
CA GLU A 16 -0.10 -5.98 10.41
C GLU A 16 0.86 -6.90 9.65
N ARG A 17 0.39 -8.09 9.25
CA ARG A 17 1.21 -9.03 8.48
C ARG A 17 1.56 -8.52 7.08
N LEU A 18 0.65 -7.82 6.41
CA LEU A 18 0.93 -7.19 5.11
C LEU A 18 1.99 -6.09 5.25
N TRP A 19 1.92 -5.28 6.32
CA TRP A 19 2.95 -4.29 6.65
C TRP A 19 4.31 -4.93 6.89
N GLU A 20 4.39 -6.00 7.71
CA GLU A 20 5.64 -6.72 7.98
C GLU A 20 6.29 -7.25 6.68
N LEU A 21 5.47 -7.84 5.79
CA LEU A 21 5.94 -8.35 4.50
C LEU A 21 6.41 -7.22 3.58
N TYR A 22 5.68 -6.12 3.54
CA TYR A 22 6.05 -4.93 2.77
C TYR A 22 7.36 -4.33 3.27
N GLU A 23 7.53 -4.16 4.58
CA GLU A 23 8.78 -3.66 5.17
C GLU A 23 9.95 -4.58 4.83
N GLN A 24 9.78 -5.88 5.01
CA GLN A 24 10.82 -6.85 4.70
C GLN A 24 11.21 -6.80 3.21
N LEU A 25 10.24 -6.85 2.29
CA LEU A 25 10.54 -6.93 0.86
C LEU A 25 10.99 -5.59 0.29
N CYS A 26 10.23 -4.53 0.53
CA CYS A 26 10.47 -3.24 -0.09
C CYS A 26 11.58 -2.46 0.61
N MET A 27 11.67 -2.52 1.94
CA MET A 27 12.63 -1.72 2.71
C MET A 27 13.93 -2.46 3.00
N VAL A 28 13.88 -3.78 3.26
CA VAL A 28 15.10 -4.58 3.55
C VAL A 28 15.68 -5.20 2.28
N GLU A 29 14.84 -5.85 1.47
CA GLU A 29 15.28 -6.54 0.26
C GLU A 29 15.32 -5.64 -1.00
N MET A 30 14.88 -4.37 -0.88
CA MET A 30 14.84 -3.37 -1.96
C MET A 30 14.04 -3.84 -3.18
N VAL A 31 13.02 -4.66 -2.94
CA VAL A 31 12.11 -5.19 -3.95
C VAL A 31 11.02 -4.15 -4.25
N GLY A 32 10.65 -4.02 -5.53
CA GLY A 32 9.60 -3.10 -5.94
C GLY A 32 8.21 -3.53 -5.46
N LEU A 33 7.29 -2.56 -5.35
CA LEU A 33 5.91 -2.83 -4.96
C LEU A 33 5.18 -3.73 -5.98
N ASP A 34 5.55 -3.66 -7.25
CA ASP A 34 5.07 -4.54 -8.32
C ASP A 34 5.41 -6.02 -8.06
N GLU A 35 6.64 -6.29 -7.63
CA GLU A 35 7.09 -7.63 -7.29
C GLU A 35 6.45 -8.11 -5.99
N PHE A 36 6.26 -7.24 -5.00
CA PHE A 36 5.49 -7.55 -3.79
C PHE A 36 4.08 -8.03 -4.13
N VAL A 37 3.35 -7.28 -4.97
CA VAL A 37 2.00 -7.65 -5.42
C VAL A 37 2.01 -8.96 -6.21
N ARG A 38 3.01 -9.16 -7.09
CA ARG A 38 3.16 -10.41 -7.84
C ARG A 38 3.31 -11.62 -6.93
N ARG A 39 4.09 -11.51 -5.85
CA ARG A 39 4.32 -12.59 -4.90
C ARG A 39 3.08 -12.88 -4.04
N LEU A 40 2.35 -11.84 -3.63
CA LEU A 40 1.04 -11.99 -2.98
C LEU A 40 0.08 -12.79 -3.88
N LYS A 41 0.00 -12.48 -5.18
CA LYS A 41 -0.84 -13.21 -6.15
C LYS A 41 -0.41 -14.66 -6.37
N SER A 42 0.84 -15.00 -6.06
CA SER A 42 1.37 -16.37 -6.19
C SER A 42 1.19 -17.21 -4.92
N ASP A 43 0.51 -16.68 -3.90
CA ASP A 43 0.32 -17.28 -2.58
C ASP A 43 1.64 -17.61 -1.86
N GLU A 44 2.76 -16.97 -2.22
CA GLU A 44 4.09 -17.20 -1.62
C GLU A 44 4.07 -16.98 -0.10
N PHE A 45 3.25 -16.04 0.36
CA PHE A 45 3.10 -15.68 1.77
C PHE A 45 1.81 -16.25 2.39
N GLY A 46 1.10 -17.10 1.65
CA GLY A 46 -0.26 -17.56 1.96
C GLY A 46 -1.34 -16.67 1.36
N GLU A 47 -2.59 -17.13 1.48
CA GLU A 47 -3.76 -16.44 0.92
C GLU A 47 -4.11 -15.18 1.71
N PHE A 48 -4.35 -14.08 1.00
CA PHE A 48 -4.88 -12.84 1.53
C PHE A 48 -6.16 -12.45 0.80
N PRO A 49 -7.20 -11.97 1.48
CA PRO A 49 -8.38 -11.45 0.82
C PRO A 49 -8.01 -10.28 -0.09
N THR A 50 -8.49 -10.29 -1.33
CA THR A 50 -8.20 -9.23 -2.31
C THR A 50 -8.59 -7.85 -1.78
N ASP A 51 -9.71 -7.74 -1.07
CA ASP A 51 -10.17 -6.47 -0.49
C ASP A 51 -9.21 -5.95 0.60
N ASP A 52 -8.58 -6.85 1.36
CA ASP A 52 -7.59 -6.48 2.39
C ASP A 52 -6.29 -6.01 1.74
N VAL A 53 -5.83 -6.69 0.68
CA VAL A 53 -4.65 -6.29 -0.10
C VAL A 53 -4.88 -4.94 -0.78
N ILE A 54 -6.06 -4.71 -1.36
CA ILE A 54 -6.41 -3.42 -1.98
C ILE A 54 -6.43 -2.31 -0.92
N SER A 55 -7.06 -2.56 0.23
CA SER A 55 -7.11 -1.60 1.34
C SER A 55 -5.70 -1.25 1.83
N PHE A 56 -4.82 -2.24 1.93
CA PHE A 56 -3.42 -2.07 2.28
C PHE A 56 -2.64 -1.23 1.24
N LEU A 57 -2.81 -1.51 -0.05
CA LEU A 57 -2.17 -0.72 -1.12
C LEU A 57 -2.61 0.75 -1.07
N ARG A 58 -3.88 1.03 -0.83
CA ARG A 58 -4.38 2.41 -0.64
C ARG A 58 -3.79 3.08 0.60
N GLU A 59 -3.49 2.32 1.64
CA GLU A 59 -2.82 2.83 2.83
C GLU A 59 -1.35 3.21 2.55
N ILE A 60 -0.62 2.38 1.79
CA ILE A 60 0.74 2.73 1.35
C ILE A 60 0.71 3.96 0.45
N GLU A 61 -0.22 4.02 -0.51
CA GLU A 61 -0.40 5.17 -1.39
C GLU A 61 -0.58 6.47 -0.59
N ALA A 62 -1.49 6.46 0.39
CA ALA A 62 -1.73 7.63 1.24
C ALA A 62 -0.46 8.05 2.01
N ASN A 63 0.29 7.09 2.54
CA ASN A 63 1.56 7.36 3.23
C ASN A 63 2.61 7.95 2.28
N MET A 64 2.74 7.44 1.05
CA MET A 64 3.67 7.96 0.05
C MET A 64 3.31 9.38 -0.38
N LEU A 65 2.03 9.65 -0.65
CA LEU A 65 1.55 10.99 -1.00
C LEU A 65 1.76 11.98 0.14
N GLN A 66 1.50 11.58 1.39
CA GLN A 66 1.78 12.41 2.56
C GLN A 66 3.28 12.72 2.67
N ASN A 67 4.15 11.73 2.44
CA ASN A 67 5.60 11.95 2.45
C ASN A 67 6.07 12.92 1.36
N ILE A 68 5.48 12.86 0.16
CA ILE A 68 5.76 13.82 -0.93
C ILE A 68 5.35 15.23 -0.51
N GLN A 69 4.16 15.40 0.06
CA GLN A 69 3.68 16.69 0.55
C GLN A 69 4.58 17.27 1.64
N VAL A 70 4.98 16.46 2.63
CA VAL A 70 5.89 16.89 3.70
C VAL A 70 7.22 17.37 3.13
N LYS A 71 7.85 16.60 2.22
CA LYS A 71 9.11 16.99 1.57
C LYS A 71 9.00 18.29 0.76
N THR A 72 7.83 18.53 0.17
CA THR A 72 7.53 19.76 -0.59
C THR A 72 7.39 20.97 0.33
N MET A 73 6.77 20.77 1.50
CA MET A 73 6.68 21.82 2.53
C MET A 73 8.06 22.18 3.09
N GLU A 74 8.95 21.20 3.24
CA GLU A 74 10.34 21.40 3.66
C GLU A 74 11.18 22.13 2.59
N HIS A 75 10.86 21.89 1.31
CA HIS A 75 11.60 22.43 0.17
C HIS A 75 10.67 22.85 -0.97
N GLN A 76 10.23 24.12 -0.95
CA GLN A 76 9.31 24.68 -1.96
C GLN A 76 9.78 24.53 -3.41
N SER A 77 11.08 24.34 -3.66
CA SER A 77 11.63 24.07 -4.99
C SER A 77 11.14 22.75 -5.61
N TYR A 78 10.56 21.84 -4.82
CA TYR A 78 9.99 20.59 -5.32
C TYR A 78 8.51 20.69 -5.67
N ALA A 79 7.84 21.85 -5.52
CA ALA A 79 6.39 21.95 -5.72
C ALA A 79 5.92 21.43 -7.08
N GLU A 80 6.55 21.85 -8.19
CA GLU A 80 6.19 21.35 -9.53
C GLU A 80 6.49 19.85 -9.72
N MET A 81 7.54 19.34 -9.08
CA MET A 81 7.90 17.93 -9.11
C MET A 81 6.97 17.08 -8.23
N ALA A 82 6.44 17.65 -7.15
CA ALA A 82 5.57 16.99 -6.20
C ALA A 82 4.23 16.62 -6.83
N ASP A 83 3.66 17.51 -7.65
CA ASP A 83 2.43 17.24 -8.39
C ASP A 83 2.65 16.09 -9.38
N GLN A 84 3.72 16.15 -10.18
CA GLN A 84 4.06 15.08 -11.13
C GLN A 84 4.28 13.73 -10.43
N VAL A 85 5.11 13.70 -9.39
CA VAL A 85 5.43 12.45 -8.67
C VAL A 85 4.19 11.91 -7.95
N SER A 86 3.29 12.77 -7.48
CA SER A 86 2.01 12.35 -6.89
C SER A 86 1.10 11.69 -7.92
N GLU A 87 0.95 12.29 -9.11
CA GLU A 87 0.17 11.70 -10.22
C GLU A 87 0.75 10.36 -10.68
N GLU A 88 2.06 10.27 -10.84
CA GLU A 88 2.76 9.03 -11.19
C GLU A 88 2.55 7.95 -10.12
N THR A 89 2.61 8.33 -8.84
CA THR A 89 2.36 7.42 -7.71
C THR A 89 0.92 6.89 -7.76
N GLN A 90 -0.07 7.77 -7.87
CA GLN A 90 -1.49 7.37 -7.94
C GLN A 90 -1.75 6.41 -9.09
N LYS A 91 -1.21 6.73 -10.27
CA LYS A 91 -1.36 5.88 -11.45
C LYS A 91 -0.75 4.49 -11.27
N MET A 92 0.44 4.41 -10.66
CA MET A 92 1.07 3.13 -10.34
C MET A 92 0.21 2.28 -9.41
N PHE A 93 -0.35 2.86 -8.35
CA PHE A 93 -1.23 2.15 -7.43
C PHE A 93 -2.54 1.70 -8.08
N ASP A 94 -3.15 2.55 -8.91
CA ASP A 94 -4.34 2.18 -9.67
C ASP A 94 -4.07 1.00 -10.62
N GLU A 95 -2.94 0.99 -11.31
CA GLU A 95 -2.54 -0.12 -12.19
C GLU A 95 -2.35 -1.44 -11.40
N LEU A 96 -1.73 -1.39 -10.23
CA LEU A 96 -1.54 -2.56 -9.36
C LEU A 96 -2.87 -3.11 -8.81
N ILE A 97 -3.76 -2.22 -8.38
CA ILE A 97 -5.08 -2.59 -7.86
C ILE A 97 -5.94 -3.20 -8.96
N GLU A 98 -5.94 -2.63 -10.16
CA GLU A 98 -6.65 -3.21 -11.30
C GLU A 98 -6.08 -4.57 -11.69
N ASP A 99 -4.75 -4.77 -11.59
CA ASP A 99 -4.15 -6.08 -11.83
C ASP A 99 -4.55 -7.14 -10.79
N LEU A 100 -4.73 -6.73 -9.54
CA LEU A 100 -5.27 -7.61 -8.48
C LEU A 100 -6.73 -7.99 -8.74
N ARG A 101 -7.56 -7.04 -9.17
CA ARG A 101 -8.99 -7.28 -9.45
C ARG A 101 -9.25 -8.18 -10.64
N ARG A 102 -8.32 -8.25 -11.60
CA ARG A 102 -8.44 -9.08 -12.81
C ARG A 102 -7.94 -10.52 -12.61
N SER A 103 -7.33 -10.82 -11.47
CA SER A 103 -6.81 -12.15 -11.12
C SER A 103 -7.90 -13.06 -10.59
#